data_AF-A0AAC8ZPS7-F1
#
_entry.id   AF-A0AAC8ZPS7-F1
#
_cell.length_a   1.000
_cell.length_b   1.000
_cell.length_c   1.000
_cell.angle_alpha   90.00
_cell.angle_beta   90.00
_cell.angle_gamma   90.00
#
_symmetry.space_group_name_H-M   'P 1'
#
loop_
_entity.id
_entity.type
_entity.pdbx_description
1 polymer ?
#
loop_
_entity_poly.entity_id
_entity_poly.type
_entity_poly.pdbx_seq_one_letter_code
_entity_poly.pdbx_strand_id
1 'polypeptide(L)'
;MIKPRIYNARYYTRWLILLGLAMTLMSLLLEQLVVVHLDQQLVQQRGQVIEINYLIEQEWLNSQARTQRAHLSELVILLAEAQRANVGVKAYLQQLIEDLRFQASDKDQPLVTLGQYNHVLKKALASYRAVSLEFINSRYVQRIKLEESIVDLQMSRARWEKIALLLQVLGLVFILSREIFRR
;
A
#
# COMPACT_ATOMS: atom_id res chain seq x y z
N MET A 1 67.05 -33.03 -21.06
CA MET A 1 66.84 -31.56 -21.22
C MET A 1 65.34 -31.32 -21.30
N ILE A 2 64.68 -31.13 -20.16
CA ILE A 2 63.21 -31.14 -20.04
C ILE A 2 62.77 -29.67 -19.98
N LYS A 3 62.36 -29.10 -21.12
CA LYS A 3 61.61 -27.84 -21.18
C LYS A 3 60.12 -28.13 -21.39
N PRO A 4 59.34 -28.18 -20.31
CA PRO A 4 57.92 -27.87 -20.42
C PRO A 4 57.47 -26.98 -19.24
N ARG A 5 56.75 -25.89 -19.52
CA ARG A 5 55.69 -25.31 -18.65
C ARG A 5 55.30 -23.87 -18.95
N ILE A 6 56.04 -23.14 -19.78
CA ILE A 6 55.77 -21.69 -19.97
C ILE A 6 54.58 -21.43 -20.90
N TYR A 7 54.31 -22.31 -21.88
CA TYR A 7 53.19 -22.14 -22.81
C TYR A 7 51.81 -22.32 -22.15
N ASN A 8 51.71 -23.25 -21.19
CA ASN A 8 50.44 -23.51 -20.50
C ASN A 8 50.04 -22.35 -19.59
N ALA A 9 50.98 -21.73 -18.87
CA ALA A 9 50.69 -20.63 -17.94
C ALA A 9 50.08 -19.39 -18.63
N ARG A 10 50.53 -19.04 -19.85
CA ARG A 10 49.95 -17.95 -20.64
C ARG A 10 48.55 -18.26 -21.18
N TYR A 11 48.28 -19.53 -21.45
CA TYR A 11 46.96 -19.97 -21.91
C TYR A 11 45.96 -19.91 -20.76
N TYR A 12 46.28 -20.50 -19.60
CA TYR A 12 45.41 -20.48 -18.41
C TYR A 12 45.12 -19.06 -17.92
N THR A 13 46.11 -18.15 -17.91
CA THR A 13 45.90 -16.76 -17.49
C THR A 13 44.98 -15.97 -18.44
N ARG A 14 44.94 -16.28 -19.74
CA ARG A 14 43.98 -15.66 -20.67
C ARG A 14 42.56 -16.13 -20.44
N TRP A 15 42.37 -17.42 -20.15
CA TRP A 15 41.06 -17.98 -19.82
C TRP A 15 40.50 -17.44 -18.51
N LEU A 16 41.35 -17.23 -17.49
CA LEU A 16 40.93 -16.61 -16.23
C LEU A 16 40.39 -15.19 -16.41
N ILE A 17 41.01 -14.38 -17.29
CA ILE A 17 40.52 -13.02 -17.59
C ILE A 17 39.17 -13.08 -18.31
N LEU A 18 39.03 -13.95 -19.32
CA LEU A 18 37.78 -14.09 -20.06
C LEU A 18 36.65 -14.55 -19.13
N LEU A 19 36.93 -15.50 -18.24
CA LEU A 19 35.98 -15.97 -17.23
C LEU A 19 35.61 -14.86 -16.25
N GLY A 20 36.59 -14.09 -15.76
CA GLY A 20 36.33 -12.97 -14.87
C GLY A 20 35.50 -11.87 -15.53
N LEU A 21 35.78 -11.55 -16.80
CA LEU A 21 35.03 -10.57 -17.58
C LEU A 21 33.60 -11.03 -17.86
N ALA A 22 33.41 -12.33 -18.16
CA ALA A 22 32.08 -12.92 -18.30
C ALA A 22 31.28 -12.86 -16.99
N MET A 23 31.91 -13.11 -15.84
CA MET A 23 31.27 -12.99 -14.52
C MET A 23 30.85 -11.54 -14.22
N THR A 24 31.72 -10.56 -14.50
CA THR A 24 31.35 -9.14 -14.31
C THR A 24 30.23 -8.69 -15.22
N LEU A 25 30.21 -9.15 -16.49
CA LEU A 25 29.11 -8.84 -17.42
C LEU A 25 27.80 -9.48 -16.97
N MET A 26 27.84 -10.73 -16.51
CA MET A 26 26.64 -11.42 -16.02
C MET A 26 26.11 -10.76 -14.72
N SER A 27 26.99 -10.25 -13.86
CA SER A 27 26.60 -9.47 -12.68
C SER A 27 25.82 -8.22 -13.08
N LEU A 28 26.30 -7.48 -14.07
CA LEU A 28 25.68 -6.26 -14.55
C LEU A 28 24.31 -6.54 -15.18
N LEU A 29 24.19 -7.63 -15.94
CA LEU A 29 22.89 -8.09 -16.46
C LEU A 29 21.92 -8.46 -15.33
N LEU A 30 22.41 -9.11 -14.26
CA LEU A 30 21.58 -9.49 -13.13
C LEU A 30 21.06 -8.25 -12.38
N GLU A 31 21.92 -7.27 -12.12
CA GLU A 31 21.50 -5.99 -11.55
C GLU A 31 20.44 -5.31 -12.41
N GLN A 32 20.69 -5.20 -13.71
CA GLN A 32 19.83 -4.43 -14.60
C GLN A 32 18.49 -5.11 -14.91
N LEU A 33 18.45 -6.44 -15.00
CA LEU A 33 17.23 -7.16 -15.33
C LEU A 33 16.44 -7.60 -14.10
N VAL A 34 17.12 -8.01 -13.02
CA VAL A 34 16.45 -8.58 -11.85
C VAL A 34 16.28 -7.53 -10.77
N VAL A 35 17.37 -6.86 -10.35
CA VAL A 35 17.30 -5.91 -9.23
C VAL A 35 16.46 -4.69 -9.59
N VAL A 36 16.66 -4.11 -10.77
CA VAL A 36 15.85 -2.97 -11.24
C VAL A 36 14.37 -3.35 -11.41
N HIS A 37 14.07 -4.56 -11.89
CA HIS A 37 12.69 -5.01 -12.03
C HIS A 37 12.01 -5.17 -10.67
N LEU A 38 12.72 -5.74 -9.68
CA LEU A 38 12.23 -5.84 -8.31
C LEU A 38 12.03 -4.45 -7.67
N ASP A 39 12.91 -3.49 -7.96
CA ASP A 39 12.75 -2.10 -7.51
C ASP A 39 11.50 -1.43 -8.10
N GLN A 40 11.21 -1.65 -9.38
CA GLN A 40 9.99 -1.16 -9.99
C GLN A 40 8.73 -1.76 -9.33
N GLN A 41 8.73 -3.07 -9.08
CA GLN A 41 7.63 -3.73 -8.37
C GLN A 41 7.46 -3.17 -6.95
N LEU A 42 8.56 -2.95 -6.23
CA LEU A 42 8.53 -2.34 -4.89
C LEU A 42 7.95 -0.94 -4.89
N VAL A 43 8.32 -0.10 -5.86
CA VAL A 43 7.78 1.26 -6.00
C VAL A 43 6.28 1.21 -6.29
N GLN A 44 5.84 0.32 -7.18
CA GLN A 44 4.42 0.14 -7.51
C GLN A 44 3.61 -0.29 -6.29
N GLN A 45 4.06 -1.31 -5.55
CA GLN A 45 3.36 -1.79 -4.35
C GLN A 45 3.34 -0.75 -3.23
N ARG A 46 4.43 -0.01 -3.01
CA ARG A 46 4.45 1.11 -2.06
C ARG A 46 3.46 2.21 -2.46
N GLY A 47 3.34 2.47 -3.76
CA GLY A 47 2.32 3.39 -4.30
C GLY A 47 0.90 2.93 -3.95
N GLN A 48 0.60 1.64 -4.11
CA GLN A 48 -0.70 1.06 -3.74
C GLN A 48 -0.97 1.16 -2.24
N VAL A 49 0.04 0.96 -1.39
CA VAL A 49 -0.11 1.14 0.08
C VAL A 49 -0.45 2.59 0.42
N ILE A 50 0.18 3.57 -0.23
CA ILE A 50 -0.12 5.00 -0.04
C ILE A 50 -1.56 5.30 -0.46
N GLU A 51 -2.00 4.79 -1.62
CA GLU A 51 -3.37 4.95 -2.10
C GLU A 51 -4.39 4.35 -1.12
N ILE A 52 -4.14 3.14 -0.62
CA ILE A 52 -5.03 2.50 0.36
C ILE A 52 -5.09 3.30 1.66
N ASN A 53 -3.95 3.80 2.16
CA ASN A 53 -3.93 4.65 3.35
C ASN A 53 -4.75 5.93 3.15
N TYR A 54 -4.64 6.54 1.98
CA TYR A 54 -5.44 7.72 1.63
C TYR A 54 -6.94 7.41 1.64
N LEU A 55 -7.35 6.29 1.03
CA LEU A 55 -8.76 5.87 1.01
C LEU A 55 -9.30 5.56 2.41
N ILE A 56 -8.50 4.91 3.27
CA ILE A 56 -8.86 4.66 4.67
C ILE A 56 -9.06 5.97 5.42
N GLU A 57 -8.11 6.90 5.30
CA GLU A 57 -8.17 8.20 5.97
C GLU A 57 -9.38 9.01 5.49
N GLN A 58 -9.63 9.01 4.19
CA GLN A 58 -10.79 9.70 3.61
C GLN A 58 -12.12 9.14 4.14
N GLU A 59 -12.27 7.82 4.20
CA GLU A 59 -13.48 7.20 4.75
C GLU A 59 -13.61 7.43 6.26
N TRP A 60 -12.50 7.43 6.99
CA TRP A 60 -12.48 7.77 8.42
C TRP A 60 -12.97 9.19 8.68
N LEU A 61 -12.40 10.18 7.98
CA LEU A 61 -12.80 11.59 8.10
C LEU A 61 -14.25 11.80 7.68
N ASN A 62 -14.68 11.19 6.58
CA ASN A 62 -16.08 11.23 6.14
C ASN A 62 -17.01 10.65 7.21
N SER A 63 -16.60 9.55 7.84
CA SER A 63 -17.41 8.89 8.86
C SER A 63 -17.55 9.71 10.12
N GLN A 64 -16.46 10.37 10.53
CA GLN A 64 -16.47 11.30 11.65
C GLN A 64 -17.34 12.53 11.36
N ALA A 65 -17.20 13.13 10.17
CA ALA A 65 -17.98 14.30 9.77
C ALA A 65 -19.49 14.00 9.72
N ARG A 66 -19.89 12.84 9.21
CA ARG A 66 -21.29 12.41 9.19
C ARG A 66 -21.82 12.12 10.60
N THR A 67 -21.02 11.52 11.46
CA THR A 67 -21.37 11.31 12.87
C THR A 67 -21.59 12.64 13.59
N GLN A 68 -20.72 13.63 13.37
CA GLN A 68 -20.87 14.98 13.92
C GLN A 68 -22.14 15.68 13.41
N ARG A 69 -22.41 15.61 12.09
CA ARG A 69 -23.66 16.14 11.51
C ARG A 69 -24.89 15.51 12.15
N ALA A 70 -24.85 14.20 12.42
CA ALA A 70 -25.96 13.51 13.04
C ALA A 70 -26.14 13.88 14.52
N HIS A 71 -25.06 14.04 15.29
CA HIS A 71 -25.15 14.56 16.67
C HIS A 71 -25.69 15.99 16.72
N LEU A 72 -25.26 16.86 15.80
CA LEU A 72 -25.83 18.20 15.65
C LEU A 72 -27.33 18.14 15.33
N SER A 73 -27.74 17.20 14.47
CA SER A 73 -29.16 17.02 14.17
C SER A 73 -29.98 16.53 15.36
N GLU A 74 -29.43 15.64 16.20
CA GLU A 74 -30.07 15.21 17.45
C GLU A 74 -30.24 16.37 18.43
N LEU A 75 -29.21 17.22 18.58
CA LEU A 75 -29.30 18.43 19.39
C LEU A 75 -30.35 19.40 18.86
N VAL A 76 -30.40 19.61 17.53
CA VAL A 76 -31.41 20.46 16.90
C VAL A 76 -32.83 19.91 17.10
N ILE A 77 -33.01 18.59 17.05
CA ILE A 77 -34.27 17.92 17.37
C ILE A 77 -34.69 18.19 18.82
N LEU A 78 -33.78 18.01 19.77
CA LEU A 78 -34.04 18.26 21.20
C LEU A 78 -34.35 19.74 21.49
N LEU A 79 -33.62 20.66 20.84
CA LEU A 79 -33.85 22.11 20.93
C LEU A 79 -35.19 22.53 20.30
N ALA A 80 -35.58 21.92 19.18
CA ALA A 80 -36.87 22.18 18.53
C ALA A 80 -38.07 21.73 19.39
N GLU A 81 -37.88 20.67 20.19
CA GLU A 81 -38.89 20.23 21.15
C GLU A 81 -39.02 21.22 22.34
N ALA A 82 -37.90 21.83 22.75
CA ALA A 82 -37.87 22.84 23.81
C ALA A 82 -38.35 24.24 23.34
N GLN A 83 -38.08 24.64 22.09
CA GLN A 83 -38.50 25.92 21.52
C GLN A 83 -39.62 25.73 20.50
N ARG A 84 -40.86 25.94 20.95
CA ARG A 84 -42.03 25.99 20.06
C ARG A 84 -41.81 27.02 18.93
N ALA A 85 -41.84 26.53 17.69
CA ALA A 85 -42.06 27.28 16.45
C ALA A 85 -40.91 28.08 15.81
N ASN A 86 -39.71 27.50 15.66
CA ASN A 86 -38.75 28.00 14.67
C ASN A 86 -38.92 27.28 13.32
N VAL A 87 -39.59 27.94 12.37
CA VAL A 87 -39.94 27.41 11.03
C VAL A 87 -38.70 27.00 10.22
N GLY A 88 -37.57 27.69 10.38
CA GLY A 88 -36.31 27.35 9.71
C GLY A 88 -35.67 26.04 10.20
N VAL A 89 -35.86 25.69 11.46
CA VAL A 89 -35.36 24.43 12.04
C VAL A 89 -36.14 23.24 11.50
N LYS A 90 -37.45 23.40 11.29
CA LYS A 90 -38.31 22.36 10.72
C LYS A 90 -37.93 22.02 9.27
N ALA A 91 -37.63 23.03 8.44
CA ALA A 91 -37.21 22.83 7.06
C ALA A 91 -35.83 22.16 6.96
N TYR A 92 -34.86 22.60 7.77
CA TYR A 92 -33.54 21.98 7.85
C TYR A 92 -33.63 20.51 8.29
N LEU A 93 -34.44 20.22 9.31
CA LEU A 93 -34.68 18.85 9.76
C LEU A 93 -35.35 18.02 8.67
N GLN A 94 -36.39 18.52 8.00
CA GLN A 94 -37.05 17.80 6.91
C GLN A 94 -36.07 17.45 5.78
N GLN A 95 -35.21 18.37 5.36
CA GLN A 95 -34.22 18.11 4.31
C GLN A 95 -33.17 17.08 4.73
N LEU A 96 -32.66 17.17 5.96
CA LEU A 96 -31.73 16.19 6.52
C LEU A 96 -32.36 14.79 6.62
N ILE A 97 -33.65 14.75 6.98
CA ILE A 97 -34.43 13.51 7.08
C ILE A 97 -34.68 12.91 5.70
N GLU A 98 -34.98 13.71 4.69
CA GLU A 98 -35.14 13.24 3.30
C GLU A 98 -33.84 12.54 2.83
N ASP A 99 -32.69 13.18 3.07
CA ASP A 99 -31.37 12.64 2.74
C ASP A 99 -31.05 11.33 3.51
N LEU A 100 -31.39 11.28 4.80
CA LEU A 100 -31.14 10.10 5.64
C LEU A 100 -32.13 8.96 5.36
N ARG A 101 -33.39 9.27 5.03
CA ARG A 101 -34.43 8.29 4.68
C ARG A 101 -34.16 7.63 3.34
N PHE A 102 -33.59 8.37 2.37
CA PHE A 102 -33.08 7.80 1.13
C PHE A 102 -31.95 6.78 1.37
N GLN A 103 -31.11 7.00 2.39
CA GLN A 103 -30.02 6.09 2.75
C GLN A 103 -30.48 4.87 3.58
N ALA A 104 -31.52 5.03 4.40
CA ALA A 104 -31.99 3.96 5.31
C ALA A 104 -33.00 2.98 4.68
N SER A 105 -33.38 3.17 3.41
CA SER A 105 -34.31 2.29 2.67
C SER A 105 -35.68 2.08 3.35
N ASP A 106 -36.14 3.05 4.14
CA ASP A 106 -37.43 3.02 4.84
C ASP A 106 -38.37 4.04 4.18
N LYS A 107 -38.81 3.71 2.97
CA LYS A 107 -39.63 4.60 2.13
C LYS A 107 -41.11 4.59 2.50
N ASP A 108 -41.57 3.65 3.31
CA ASP A 108 -43.00 3.30 3.33
C ASP A 108 -43.82 3.89 4.48
N GLN A 109 -43.20 4.60 5.44
CA GLN A 109 -43.94 5.23 6.55
C GLN A 109 -43.70 6.74 6.66
N PRO A 110 -44.75 7.57 6.68
CA PRO A 110 -44.60 8.98 7.00
C PRO A 110 -44.13 9.11 8.45
N LEU A 111 -43.03 9.82 8.67
CA LEU A 111 -42.51 10.11 10.00
C LEU A 111 -43.40 11.18 10.64
N VAL A 112 -44.21 10.81 11.64
CA VAL A 112 -45.21 11.71 12.23
C VAL A 112 -44.73 12.32 13.55
N THR A 113 -43.80 11.67 14.26
CA THR A 113 -43.38 12.07 15.63
C THR A 113 -41.86 12.19 15.79
N LEU A 114 -41.40 13.15 16.62
CA LEU A 114 -39.98 13.38 17.00
C LEU A 114 -39.26 12.11 17.46
N GLY A 115 -39.95 11.22 18.20
CA GLY A 115 -39.41 9.91 18.60
C GLY A 115 -39.11 8.97 17.42
N GLN A 116 -39.98 8.93 16.40
CA GLN A 116 -39.75 8.15 15.18
C GLN A 116 -38.57 8.71 14.37
N TYR A 117 -38.38 10.04 14.36
CA TYR A 117 -37.23 10.68 13.71
C TYR A 117 -35.91 10.29 14.39
N ASN A 118 -35.85 10.32 15.73
CA ASN A 118 -34.63 9.91 16.45
C ASN A 118 -34.30 8.41 16.22
N HIS A 119 -35.33 7.57 16.12
CA HIS A 119 -35.14 6.14 15.82
C HIS A 119 -34.51 5.90 14.44
N VAL A 120 -35.01 6.57 13.39
CA VAL A 120 -34.45 6.44 12.02
C VAL A 120 -33.03 6.99 11.96
N LEU A 121 -32.74 8.12 12.61
CA LEU A 121 -31.40 8.70 12.69
C LEU A 121 -30.40 7.72 13.33
N LYS A 122 -30.77 7.12 14.48
CA LYS A 122 -29.93 6.13 15.18
C LYS A 122 -29.68 4.88 14.34
N LYS A 123 -30.71 4.38 13.64
CA LYS A 123 -30.59 3.22 12.75
C LYS A 123 -29.66 3.51 11.57
N ALA A 124 -29.81 4.67 10.92
CA ALA A 124 -28.97 5.10 9.81
C ALA A 124 -27.49 5.31 10.24
N LEU A 125 -27.27 5.88 11.42
CA LEU A 125 -25.93 6.01 12.00
C LEU A 125 -25.28 4.66 12.28
N ALA A 126 -26.04 3.73 12.87
CA ALA A 126 -25.54 2.39 13.18
C ALA A 126 -25.17 1.62 11.91
N SER A 127 -26.03 1.64 10.88
CA SER A 127 -25.75 1.00 9.60
C SER A 127 -24.54 1.63 8.91
N TYR A 128 -24.45 2.96 8.90
CA TYR A 128 -23.34 3.66 8.27
C TYR A 128 -22.01 3.35 8.96
N ARG A 129 -21.95 3.38 10.30
CA ARG A 129 -20.74 2.99 11.05
C ARG A 129 -20.32 1.56 10.74
N ALA A 130 -21.27 0.63 10.66
CA ALA A 130 -20.97 -0.77 10.32
C ALA A 130 -20.35 -0.87 8.91
N VAL A 131 -20.94 -0.20 7.91
CA VAL A 131 -20.44 -0.20 6.53
C VAL A 131 -19.05 0.45 6.43
N SER A 132 -18.84 1.62 7.05
CA SER A 132 -17.53 2.29 7.04
C SER A 132 -16.46 1.45 7.76
N LEU A 133 -16.80 0.80 8.88
CA LEU A 133 -15.88 -0.10 9.57
C LEU A 133 -15.53 -1.33 8.72
N GLU A 134 -16.50 -1.93 8.05
CA GLU A 134 -16.27 -3.05 7.13
C GLU A 134 -15.37 -2.65 5.96
N PHE A 135 -15.63 -1.47 5.36
CA PHE A 135 -14.79 -0.92 4.31
C PHE A 135 -13.35 -0.70 4.80
N ILE A 136 -13.17 0.01 5.93
CA ILE A 136 -11.85 0.28 6.51
C ILE A 136 -11.13 -1.03 6.82
N ASN A 137 -11.79 -1.99 7.46
CA ASN A 137 -11.20 -3.27 7.82
C ASN A 137 -10.76 -4.06 6.57
N SER A 138 -11.61 -4.12 5.53
CA SER A 138 -11.27 -4.79 4.28
C SER A 138 -10.03 -4.20 3.61
N ARG A 139 -9.90 -2.87 3.62
CA ARG A 139 -8.75 -2.13 3.08
C ARG A 139 -7.51 -2.29 3.96
N TYR A 140 -7.68 -2.34 5.27
CA TYR A 140 -6.59 -2.59 6.21
C TYR A 140 -5.99 -3.99 6.02
N VAL A 141 -6.83 -5.01 5.82
CA VAL A 141 -6.35 -6.37 5.48
C VAL A 141 -5.60 -6.39 4.14
N GLN A 142 -6.09 -5.67 3.13
CA GLN A 142 -5.37 -5.54 1.84
C GLN A 142 -4.01 -4.87 2.02
N ARG A 143 -3.95 -3.81 2.82
CA ARG A 143 -2.71 -3.11 3.17
C ARG A 143 -1.71 -4.03 3.85
N ILE A 144 -2.12 -4.82 4.84
CA ILE A 144 -1.24 -5.79 5.52
C ILE A 144 -0.66 -6.79 4.50
N LYS A 145 -1.50 -7.37 3.65
CA LYS A 145 -1.04 -8.33 2.62
C LYS A 145 -0.03 -7.70 1.65
N LEU A 146 -0.24 -6.43 1.28
CA LEU A 146 0.71 -5.70 0.45
C LEU A 146 2.03 -5.45 1.20
N GLU A 147 1.98 -5.04 2.48
CA GLU A 147 3.17 -4.84 3.30
C GLU A 147 3.99 -6.12 3.47
N GLU A 148 3.33 -7.27 3.69
CA GLU A 148 3.99 -8.58 3.71
C GLU A 148 4.69 -8.87 2.38
N SER A 149 3.99 -8.65 1.25
CA SER A 149 4.57 -8.86 -0.08
C SER A 149 5.75 -7.93 -0.39
N ILE A 150 5.71 -6.69 0.12
CA ILE A 150 6.80 -5.72 -0.01
C ILE A 150 8.04 -6.22 0.75
N VAL A 151 7.86 -6.78 1.95
CA VAL A 151 8.96 -7.35 2.73
C VAL A 151 9.59 -8.52 1.99
N ASP A 152 8.78 -9.42 1.43
CA ASP A 152 9.27 -10.56 0.65
C ASP A 152 10.05 -10.13 -0.60
N LEU A 153 9.56 -9.12 -1.32
CA LEU A 153 10.26 -8.55 -2.47
C LEU A 153 11.57 -7.86 -2.07
N GLN A 154 11.60 -7.13 -0.95
CA GLN A 154 12.83 -6.52 -0.43
C GLN A 154 13.88 -7.58 -0.07
N MET A 155 13.47 -8.67 0.58
CA MET A 155 14.36 -9.79 0.86
C MET A 155 14.87 -10.44 -0.42
N SER A 156 14.01 -10.62 -1.42
CA SER A 156 14.40 -11.15 -2.73
C SER A 156 15.42 -10.24 -3.43
N ARG A 157 15.15 -8.94 -3.50
CA ARG A 157 16.04 -7.92 -4.06
C ARG A 157 17.42 -7.97 -3.41
N ALA A 158 17.46 -7.95 -2.08
CA ALA A 158 18.71 -7.99 -1.33
C ALA A 158 19.51 -9.28 -1.56
N ARG A 159 18.85 -10.42 -1.77
CA ARG A 159 19.53 -11.67 -2.16
C ARG A 159 20.17 -11.55 -3.54
N TRP A 160 19.45 -11.05 -4.52
CA TRP A 160 19.96 -10.91 -5.89
C TRP A 160 21.09 -9.89 -6.00
N GLU A 161 20.98 -8.77 -5.28
CA GLU A 161 22.04 -7.76 -5.16
C GLU A 161 23.32 -8.37 -4.58
N LYS A 162 23.23 -9.17 -3.51
CA LYS A 162 24.39 -9.88 -2.94
C LYS A 162 25.01 -10.88 -3.91
N ILE A 163 24.18 -11.61 -4.68
CA ILE A 163 24.66 -12.56 -5.69
C ILE A 163 25.41 -11.83 -6.81
N ALA A 164 24.86 -10.72 -7.30
CA ALA A 164 25.51 -9.88 -8.31
C ALA A 164 26.86 -9.37 -7.78
N LEU A 165 26.89 -8.73 -6.61
CA LEU A 165 28.12 -8.23 -6.01
C LEU A 165 29.17 -9.32 -5.81
N LEU A 166 28.79 -10.51 -5.35
CA LEU A 166 29.71 -11.64 -5.20
C LEU A 166 30.30 -12.04 -6.55
N LEU A 167 29.47 -12.12 -7.59
CA LEU A 167 29.89 -12.46 -8.94
C LEU A 167 30.87 -11.41 -9.51
N GLN A 168 30.61 -10.13 -9.24
CA GLN A 168 31.49 -9.03 -9.63
C GLN A 168 32.83 -9.09 -8.90
N VAL A 169 32.83 -9.32 -7.57
CA VAL A 169 34.06 -9.44 -6.78
C VAL A 169 34.90 -10.63 -7.24
N LEU A 170 34.29 -11.80 -7.45
CA LEU A 170 35.00 -12.96 -8.00
C LEU A 170 35.54 -12.68 -9.40
N GLY A 171 34.75 -12.02 -10.26
CA GLY A 171 35.17 -11.63 -11.59
C GLY A 171 36.42 -10.73 -11.57
N LEU A 172 36.42 -9.72 -10.69
CA LEU A 172 37.57 -8.84 -10.47
C LEU A 172 38.79 -9.60 -9.94
N VAL A 173 38.61 -10.52 -8.97
CA VAL A 173 39.69 -11.37 -8.45
C VAL A 173 40.31 -12.19 -9.57
N PHE A 174 39.50 -12.79 -10.46
CA PHE A 174 40.03 -13.55 -11.61
C PHE A 174 40.80 -12.67 -12.59
N ILE A 175 40.31 -11.47 -12.89
CA ILE A 175 41.00 -10.51 -13.76
C ILE A 175 42.34 -10.09 -13.15
N LEU A 176 42.36 -9.75 -11.85
CA LEU A 176 43.55 -9.30 -11.11
C LEU A 176 44.55 -10.43 -10.85
N SER A 177 44.09 -11.68 -10.68
CA SER A 177 44.97 -12.84 -10.44
C SER A 177 46.04 -12.99 -11.53
N ARG A 178 45.75 -12.55 -12.76
CA ARG A 178 46.70 -12.49 -13.87
C ARG A 178 47.96 -11.69 -13.53
N GLU A 179 47.84 -10.57 -12.81
CA GLU A 179 48.99 -9.72 -12.46
C GLU A 179 49.88 -10.38 -11.42
N ILE A 180 49.30 -11.13 -10.49
CA ILE A 180 50.03 -11.91 -9.48
C ILE A 180 50.83 -13.03 -10.15
N PHE A 181 50.25 -13.75 -11.12
CA PHE A 181 50.93 -14.84 -11.85
C PHE A 181 51.93 -14.37 -12.93
N ARG A 182 52.02 -13.05 -13.19
CA ARG A 182 52.94 -12.48 -14.19
C ARG A 182 54.24 -12.00 -13.56
N ARG A 183 54.27 -11.75 -12.25
CA ARG A 183 55.46 -11.50 -11.44
C ARG A 183 56.08 -12.83 -11.02
#